data_AF-A0A6M1ZIQ0-F1
#
_entry.id   AF-A0A6M1ZIQ0-F1
#
_cell.length_a   1.000
_cell.length_b   1.000
_cell.length_c   1.000
_cell.angle_alpha   90.00
_cell.angle_beta   90.00
_cell.angle_gamma   90.00
#
_symmetry.space_group_name_H-M   'P 1'
#
loop_
_entity.id
_entity.type
_entity.pdbx_description
1 polymer ?
#
loop_
_entity_poly.entity_id
_entity_poly.type
_entity_poly.pdbx_seq_one_letter_code
_entity_poly.pdbx_strand_id
1 'polypeptide(L)'
;MTTKIFTEEKTAFFIPPKNWVILNPKIYTNYIRVIFAKNEKAICRPTMILSTQETALSLDDYTFEAKKEHEIDPNITYKILGPLDLINGKAILSEVTKTVNAIDYKILQLILIKDCIAYVLTAASKKEDVIDNYKIFTDCFKTFELIDDLFSKVTIKSKKNLLVNKYKSLIASSKKLDEKQNTKNLVSFEKYIDKNYQNEGKYFTMLVVEKALKEIKDLKK
;
A
#
# COMPACT_ATOMS: atom_id res chain seq x y z
N MET A 1 27.13 -18.83 -11.41
CA MET A 1 26.66 -18.41 -10.07
C MET A 1 26.43 -16.90 -10.13
N THR A 2 25.20 -16.50 -10.40
CA THR A 2 24.83 -15.07 -10.44
C THR A 2 24.43 -14.69 -9.03
N THR A 3 25.29 -13.92 -8.36
CA THR A 3 25.05 -13.36 -7.03
C THR A 3 23.75 -12.57 -7.09
N LYS A 4 22.66 -13.11 -6.52
CA LYS A 4 21.47 -12.32 -6.22
C LYS A 4 21.92 -11.28 -5.22
N ILE A 5 22.19 -10.06 -5.70
CA ILE A 5 22.33 -8.89 -4.86
C ILE A 5 20.94 -8.71 -4.27
N PHE A 6 20.74 -9.19 -3.04
CA PHE A 6 19.54 -8.89 -2.27
C PHE A 6 19.61 -7.40 -1.95
N THR A 7 19.09 -6.56 -2.84
CA THR A 7 18.75 -5.19 -2.51
C THR A 7 17.75 -5.24 -1.35
N GLU A 8 17.99 -4.47 -0.28
CA GLU A 8 17.03 -4.34 0.81
C GLU A 8 15.64 -4.03 0.24
N GLU A 9 14.64 -4.82 0.62
CA GLU A 9 13.27 -4.68 0.10
C GLU A 9 12.74 -3.30 0.47
N LYS A 10 12.60 -2.42 -0.54
CA LYS A 10 12.03 -1.10 -0.35
C LYS A 10 10.58 -1.21 0.09
N THR A 11 10.18 -0.36 1.03
CA THR A 11 8.79 -0.31 1.49
C THR A 11 7.97 0.51 0.51
N ALA A 12 6.95 -0.08 -0.10
CA ALA A 12 5.99 0.67 -0.89
C ALA A 12 5.05 1.47 0.03
N PHE A 13 4.92 2.76 -0.23
CA PHE A 13 4.17 3.70 0.60
C PHE A 13 3.30 4.62 -0.26
N PHE A 14 2.13 4.96 0.28
CA PHE A 14 1.28 6.04 -0.21
C PHE A 14 0.44 6.57 0.96
N ILE A 15 -0.11 7.77 0.81
CA ILE A 15 -1.06 8.32 1.78
C ILE A 15 -2.47 7.91 1.34
N PRO A 16 -3.17 7.03 2.06
CA PRO A 16 -4.52 6.62 1.69
C PRO A 16 -5.52 7.77 1.91
N PRO A 17 -6.73 7.69 1.31
CA PRO A 17 -7.76 8.69 1.55
C PRO A 17 -8.11 8.81 3.03
N LYS A 18 -8.38 10.04 3.47
CA LYS A 18 -8.78 10.31 4.87
C LYS A 18 -10.06 9.54 5.21
N ASN A 19 -10.15 9.06 6.44
CA ASN A 19 -11.30 8.34 7.00
C ASN A 19 -11.62 6.97 6.37
N TRP A 20 -10.77 6.49 5.46
CA TRP A 20 -10.90 5.13 4.96
C TRP A 20 -10.38 4.12 5.99
N VAL A 21 -10.84 2.89 5.86
CA VAL A 21 -10.50 1.79 6.77
C VAL A 21 -9.72 0.73 6.02
N ILE A 22 -8.72 0.17 6.70
CA ILE A 22 -8.01 -1.01 6.22
C ILE A 22 -8.96 -2.20 6.34
N LEU A 23 -9.14 -2.95 5.25
CA LEU A 23 -9.94 -4.18 5.28
C LEU A 23 -9.16 -5.32 5.92
N ASN A 24 -9.89 -6.29 6.48
CA ASN A 24 -9.31 -7.45 7.14
C ASN A 24 -8.34 -8.22 6.20
N PRO A 25 -7.06 -8.40 6.57
CA PRO A 25 -6.08 -9.10 5.75
C PRO A 25 -6.47 -10.54 5.36
N LYS A 26 -7.41 -11.18 6.08
CA LYS A 26 -7.93 -12.51 5.73
C LYS A 26 -8.58 -12.58 4.34
N ILE A 27 -8.96 -11.45 3.75
CA ILE A 27 -9.53 -11.39 2.40
C ILE A 27 -8.48 -11.17 1.31
N TYR A 28 -7.21 -10.98 1.68
CA TYR A 28 -6.14 -10.64 0.74
C TYR A 28 -5.65 -11.90 0.03
N THR A 29 -5.35 -11.77 -1.26
CA THR A 29 -4.55 -12.77 -1.98
C THR A 29 -3.07 -12.59 -1.63
N ASN A 30 -2.22 -13.55 -2.01
CA ASN A 30 -0.78 -13.51 -1.70
C ASN A 30 -0.05 -12.26 -2.23
N TYR A 31 -0.60 -11.61 -3.25
CA TYR A 31 0.00 -10.42 -3.86
C TYR A 31 -0.48 -9.11 -3.22
N ILE A 32 -1.60 -9.12 -2.50
CA ILE A 32 -2.18 -7.91 -1.90
C ILE A 32 -1.45 -7.61 -0.59
N ARG A 33 -0.91 -6.39 -0.50
CA ARG A 33 -0.27 -5.87 0.71
C ARG A 33 -1.26 -5.18 1.63
N VAL A 34 -2.14 -4.36 1.06
CA VAL A 34 -3.15 -3.63 1.83
C VAL A 34 -4.35 -3.24 0.95
N ILE A 35 -5.55 -3.26 1.55
CA ILE A 35 -6.76 -2.74 0.94
C ILE A 35 -7.37 -1.68 1.87
N PHE A 36 -7.58 -0.49 1.35
CA PHE A 36 -8.39 0.55 1.97
C PHE A 36 -9.74 0.62 1.28
N ALA A 37 -10.79 0.84 2.07
CA ALA A 37 -12.12 1.11 1.56
C ALA A 37 -12.77 2.27 2.30
N LYS A 38 -13.65 2.99 1.62
CA LYS A 38 -14.47 4.02 2.26
C LYS A 38 -15.33 3.39 3.36
N ASN A 39 -15.38 4.04 4.52
CA ASN A 39 -16.10 3.52 5.69
C ASN A 39 -17.62 3.75 5.57
N GLU A 40 -18.26 3.03 4.67
CA GLU A 40 -19.69 3.09 4.42
C GLU A 40 -20.29 1.69 4.26
N LYS A 41 -21.57 1.56 4.62
CA LYS A 41 -22.36 0.34 4.42
C LYS A 41 -22.92 0.32 2.99
N ALA A 42 -22.03 0.36 2.00
CA ALA A 42 -22.38 0.19 0.59
C ALA A 42 -21.85 -1.16 0.10
N ILE A 43 -22.62 -1.82 -0.76
CA ILE A 43 -22.20 -3.08 -1.42
C ILE A 43 -20.96 -2.83 -2.27
N CYS A 44 -20.91 -1.68 -2.95
CA CYS A 44 -19.83 -1.29 -3.85
C CYS A 44 -19.25 0.04 -3.37
N ARG A 45 -18.36 -0.02 -2.40
CA ARG A 45 -17.62 1.15 -1.90
C ARG A 45 -16.34 1.35 -2.70
N PRO A 46 -15.86 2.60 -2.86
CA PRO A 46 -14.60 2.84 -3.52
C PRO A 46 -13.44 2.28 -2.67
N THR A 47 -12.39 1.80 -3.34
CA THR A 47 -11.25 1.11 -2.75
C THR A 47 -9.91 1.58 -3.32
N MET A 48 -8.86 1.43 -2.50
CA MET A 48 -7.46 1.61 -2.87
C MET A 48 -6.73 0.34 -2.45
N ILE A 49 -6.06 -0.32 -3.38
CA ILE A 49 -5.40 -1.61 -3.17
C ILE A 49 -3.95 -1.47 -3.59
N LEU A 50 -3.03 -1.85 -2.72
CA LEU A 50 -1.63 -2.01 -3.10
C LEU A 50 -1.33 -3.50 -3.22
N SER A 51 -0.86 -3.93 -4.38
CA SER A 51 -0.33 -5.26 -4.61
C SER A 51 1.12 -5.22 -5.08
N THR A 52 1.83 -6.31 -4.83
CA THR A 52 3.19 -6.52 -5.30
C THR A 52 3.37 -7.92 -5.86
N GLN A 53 4.11 -8.04 -6.94
CA GLN A 53 4.40 -9.31 -7.60
C GLN A 53 5.83 -9.31 -8.15
N GLU A 54 6.57 -10.40 -7.98
CA GLU A 54 7.86 -10.57 -8.65
C GLU A 54 7.66 -10.67 -10.17
N THR A 55 8.51 -10.00 -10.94
CA THR A 55 8.45 -10.05 -12.40
C THR A 55 9.83 -9.85 -13.02
N ALA A 56 10.06 -10.51 -14.16
CA ALA A 56 11.22 -10.29 -15.01
C ALA A 56 10.90 -9.34 -16.20
N LEU A 57 9.64 -8.89 -16.31
CA LEU A 57 9.19 -8.03 -17.40
C LEU A 57 9.61 -6.57 -17.17
N SER A 58 9.81 -5.84 -18.27
CA SER A 58 9.90 -4.39 -18.23
C SER A 58 8.55 -3.76 -17.86
N LEU A 59 8.52 -2.47 -17.54
CA LEU A 59 7.26 -1.76 -17.27
C LEU A 59 6.29 -1.79 -18.46
N ASP A 60 6.83 -1.61 -19.68
CA ASP A 60 6.02 -1.62 -20.90
C ASP A 60 5.48 -3.02 -21.19
N ASP A 61 6.33 -4.06 -21.09
CA ASP A 61 5.92 -5.45 -21.31
C ASP A 61 4.91 -5.92 -20.25
N TYR A 62 5.15 -5.60 -18.97
CA TYR A 62 4.23 -5.94 -17.89
C TYR A 62 2.85 -5.30 -18.11
N THR A 63 2.81 -4.03 -18.50
CA THR A 63 1.55 -3.34 -18.77
C THR A 63 0.84 -3.91 -20.00
N PHE A 64 1.59 -4.29 -21.04
CA PHE A 64 1.03 -4.91 -22.23
C PHE A 64 0.45 -6.30 -21.95
N GLU A 65 1.15 -7.12 -21.19
CA GLU A 65 0.65 -8.44 -20.75
C GLU A 65 -0.56 -8.29 -19.81
N ALA A 66 -0.53 -7.33 -18.88
CA ALA A 66 -1.68 -7.03 -18.04
C ALA A 66 -2.91 -6.62 -18.87
N LYS A 67 -2.73 -5.81 -19.91
CA LYS A 67 -3.79 -5.46 -20.85
C LYS A 67 -4.37 -6.70 -21.53
N LYS A 68 -3.51 -7.55 -22.11
CA LYS A 68 -3.94 -8.79 -22.78
C LYS A 68 -4.73 -9.70 -21.84
N GLU A 69 -4.26 -9.90 -20.62
CA GLU A 69 -4.91 -10.77 -19.64
C GLU A 69 -6.33 -10.28 -19.30
N HIS A 70 -6.50 -8.97 -19.13
CA HIS A 70 -7.81 -8.37 -18.85
C HIS A 70 -8.77 -8.49 -20.04
N GLU A 71 -8.28 -8.23 -21.26
CA GLU A 71 -9.11 -8.22 -22.48
C GLU A 71 -9.50 -9.63 -22.99
N ILE A 72 -9.09 -10.70 -22.31
CA ILE A 72 -9.65 -12.05 -22.53
C ILE A 72 -11.16 -12.05 -22.17
N ASP A 73 -11.58 -11.27 -21.17
CA ASP A 73 -12.99 -11.13 -20.80
C ASP A 73 -13.62 -10.01 -21.67
N PRO A 74 -14.63 -10.32 -22.51
CA PRO A 74 -15.26 -9.34 -23.39
C PRO A 74 -16.02 -8.24 -22.62
N ASN A 75 -16.29 -8.43 -21.32
CA ASN A 75 -16.90 -7.41 -20.46
C ASN A 75 -15.88 -6.46 -19.84
N ILE A 76 -14.60 -6.58 -20.21
CA ILE A 76 -13.51 -5.75 -19.75
C ILE A 76 -12.97 -4.93 -20.91
N THR A 77 -12.77 -3.64 -20.66
CA THR A 77 -11.99 -2.77 -21.55
C THR A 77 -10.78 -2.24 -20.80
N TYR A 78 -9.62 -2.23 -21.46
CA TYR A 78 -8.37 -1.80 -20.87
C TYR A 78 -7.72 -0.69 -21.70
N LYS A 79 -7.46 0.46 -21.07
CA LYS A 79 -6.82 1.60 -21.70
C LYS A 79 -5.55 1.98 -20.95
N ILE A 80 -4.43 2.06 -21.66
CA ILE A 80 -3.22 2.67 -21.14
C ILE A 80 -3.40 4.19 -21.27
N LEU A 81 -3.38 4.91 -20.14
CA LEU A 81 -3.55 6.36 -20.11
C LEU A 81 -2.23 7.10 -20.35
N GLY A 82 -1.11 6.45 -20.04
CA GLY A 82 0.23 6.95 -20.32
C GLY A 82 1.13 6.94 -19.09
N PRO A 83 2.35 7.46 -19.23
CA PRO A 83 3.31 7.46 -18.15
C PRO A 83 3.02 8.56 -17.12
N LEU A 84 3.47 8.34 -15.89
CA LEU A 84 3.47 9.31 -14.81
C LEU A 84 4.82 9.27 -14.09
N ASP A 85 5.45 10.44 -13.94
CA ASP A 85 6.72 10.56 -13.23
C ASP A 85 6.47 10.55 -11.71
N LEU A 86 7.08 9.59 -11.02
CA LEU A 86 7.10 9.51 -9.57
C LEU A 86 8.51 9.81 -9.06
N ILE A 87 8.61 10.08 -7.76
CA ILE A 87 9.90 10.26 -7.06
C ILE A 87 10.86 9.07 -7.31
N ASN A 88 10.32 7.86 -7.47
CA ASN A 88 11.10 6.62 -7.56
C ASN A 88 11.24 6.09 -8.99
N GLY A 89 10.82 6.86 -9.99
CA GLY A 89 10.93 6.50 -11.40
C GLY A 89 9.61 6.67 -12.14
N LYS A 90 9.60 6.18 -13.38
CA LYS A 90 8.45 6.23 -14.26
C LYS A 90 7.46 5.12 -13.90
N ALA A 91 6.19 5.46 -13.79
CA ALA A 91 5.07 4.53 -13.69
C ALA A 91 4.18 4.64 -14.93
N ILE A 92 3.31 3.66 -15.16
CA ILE A 92 2.22 3.76 -16.14
C ILE A 92 0.89 3.81 -15.39
N LEU A 93 0.06 4.77 -15.80
CA LEU A 93 -1.34 4.82 -15.41
C LEU A 93 -2.19 4.11 -16.48
N SER A 94 -3.05 3.20 -16.05
CA SER A 94 -4.06 2.57 -16.90
C SER A 94 -5.45 2.67 -16.28
N GLU A 95 -6.44 2.46 -17.13
CA GLU A 95 -7.86 2.41 -16.78
C GLU A 95 -8.43 1.07 -17.24
N VAL A 96 -9.17 0.42 -16.35
CA VAL A 96 -9.95 -0.78 -16.64
C VAL A 96 -11.41 -0.47 -16.36
N THR A 97 -12.29 -0.73 -17.32
CA THR A 97 -13.74 -0.74 -17.08
C THR A 97 -14.23 -2.17 -17.16
N LYS A 98 -14.99 -2.61 -16.15
CA LYS A 98 -15.52 -3.98 -16.06
C LYS A 98 -16.96 -3.95 -15.56
N THR A 99 -17.82 -4.78 -16.15
CA THR A 99 -19.18 -5.00 -15.64
C THR A 99 -19.25 -6.28 -14.80
N VAL A 100 -19.77 -6.19 -13.57
CA VAL A 100 -20.02 -7.35 -12.68
C VAL A 100 -21.44 -7.26 -12.14
N ASN A 101 -22.27 -8.28 -12.38
CA ASN A 101 -23.67 -8.32 -11.92
C ASN A 101 -24.47 -7.05 -12.25
N ALA A 102 -24.38 -6.58 -13.49
CA ALA A 102 -24.99 -5.34 -13.98
C ALA A 102 -24.49 -4.03 -13.33
N ILE A 103 -23.37 -4.08 -12.60
CA ILE A 103 -22.70 -2.90 -12.06
C ILE A 103 -21.41 -2.65 -12.84
N ASP A 104 -21.29 -1.46 -13.43
CA ASP A 104 -20.07 -1.02 -14.09
C ASP A 104 -19.08 -0.48 -13.06
N TYR A 105 -17.87 -1.01 -13.09
CA TYR A 105 -16.74 -0.53 -12.30
C TYR A 105 -15.77 0.20 -13.20
N LYS A 106 -15.19 1.28 -12.66
CA LYS A 106 -14.02 1.92 -13.23
C LYS A 106 -12.87 1.78 -12.26
N ILE A 107 -11.75 1.30 -12.78
CA ILE A 107 -10.55 0.95 -12.05
C ILE A 107 -9.40 1.73 -12.67
N LEU A 108 -8.62 2.43 -11.86
CA LEU A 108 -7.37 3.06 -12.27
C LEU A 108 -6.21 2.29 -11.64
N GLN A 109 -5.18 1.97 -12.41
CA GLN A 109 -4.00 1.26 -11.92
C GLN A 109 -2.76 2.07 -12.20
N LEU A 110 -2.01 2.41 -11.15
CA LEU A 110 -0.66 2.97 -11.25
C LEU A 110 0.35 1.82 -11.08
N ILE A 111 1.08 1.52 -12.15
CA ILE A 111 2.01 0.39 -12.23
C ILE A 111 3.44 0.91 -12.24
N LEU A 112 4.25 0.46 -11.30
CA LEU A 112 5.68 0.73 -11.22
C LEU A 112 6.44 -0.59 -11.18
N ILE A 113 7.46 -0.74 -12.02
CA ILE A 113 8.42 -1.86 -11.92
C ILE A 113 9.72 -1.33 -11.33
N LYS A 114 10.18 -1.93 -10.23
CA LYS A 114 11.47 -1.62 -9.62
C LYS A 114 12.07 -2.87 -9.01
N ASP A 115 13.36 -3.09 -9.24
CA ASP A 115 14.13 -4.19 -8.63
C ASP A 115 13.45 -5.57 -8.80
N CYS A 116 12.96 -5.84 -10.02
CA CYS A 116 12.21 -7.06 -10.39
C CYS A 116 10.89 -7.28 -9.62
N ILE A 117 10.31 -6.21 -9.08
CA ILE A 117 9.01 -6.22 -8.42
C ILE A 117 8.07 -5.26 -9.14
N ALA A 118 6.89 -5.76 -9.51
CA ALA A 118 5.76 -4.97 -9.92
C ALA A 118 5.01 -4.48 -8.69
N TYR A 119 4.86 -3.17 -8.56
CA TYR A 119 4.03 -2.51 -7.57
C TYR A 119 2.83 -1.91 -8.29
N VAL A 120 1.62 -2.33 -7.90
CA VAL A 120 0.38 -1.87 -8.52
C VAL A 120 -0.50 -1.23 -7.46
N LEU A 121 -0.67 0.09 -7.56
CA LEU A 121 -1.61 0.83 -6.74
C LEU A 121 -2.90 1.00 -7.55
N THR A 122 -3.93 0.26 -7.14
CA THR A 122 -5.23 0.18 -7.82
C THR A 122 -6.26 1.01 -7.07
N ALA A 123 -6.94 1.92 -7.75
CA ALA A 123 -8.14 2.58 -7.28
C ALA A 123 -9.35 2.00 -8.00
N ALA A 124 -10.43 1.68 -7.30
CA ALA A 124 -11.64 1.16 -7.92
C ALA A 124 -12.89 1.78 -7.31
N SER A 125 -13.87 2.12 -8.14
CA SER A 125 -15.22 2.53 -7.74
C SER A 125 -16.23 2.06 -8.75
N LYS A 126 -17.52 2.28 -8.47
CA LYS A 126 -18.51 2.27 -9.54
C LYS A 126 -18.16 3.34 -10.57
N LYS A 127 -18.56 3.10 -11.82
CA LYS A 127 -18.35 4.02 -12.93
C LYS A 127 -19.07 5.34 -12.72
N GLU A 128 -20.30 5.33 -12.20
CA GLU A 128 -21.04 6.57 -11.88
C GLU A 128 -20.33 7.43 -10.82
N ASP A 129 -19.65 6.81 -9.86
CA ASP A 129 -19.00 7.50 -8.73
C ASP A 129 -17.56 7.95 -9.05
N VAL A 130 -17.03 7.60 -10.23
CA VAL A 130 -15.60 7.81 -10.53
C VAL A 130 -15.23 9.28 -10.54
N ILE A 131 -16.12 10.17 -11.01
CA ILE A 131 -15.85 11.61 -11.12
C ILE A 131 -15.65 12.20 -9.73
N ASP A 132 -16.49 11.80 -8.77
CA ASP A 132 -16.41 12.26 -7.38
C ASP A 132 -15.15 11.73 -6.67
N ASN A 133 -14.69 10.53 -7.04
CA ASN A 133 -13.51 9.91 -6.46
C ASN A 133 -12.21 10.21 -7.21
N TYR A 134 -12.26 10.79 -8.42
CA TYR A 134 -11.09 10.93 -9.29
C TYR A 134 -9.98 11.76 -8.64
N LYS A 135 -10.34 12.88 -8.01
CA LYS A 135 -9.37 13.71 -7.28
C LYS A 135 -8.74 12.93 -6.14
N ILE A 136 -9.53 12.18 -5.39
CA ILE A 136 -9.05 11.38 -4.25
C ILE A 136 -8.06 10.30 -4.72
N PHE A 137 -8.38 9.60 -5.80
CA PHE A 137 -7.53 8.56 -6.39
C PHE A 137 -6.21 9.14 -6.90
N THR A 138 -6.28 10.23 -7.66
CA THR A 138 -5.09 10.87 -8.21
C THR A 138 -4.21 11.51 -7.13
N ASP A 139 -4.79 12.07 -6.07
CA ASP A 139 -4.03 12.56 -4.91
C ASP A 139 -3.26 11.40 -4.23
N CYS A 140 -3.88 10.22 -4.08
CA CYS A 140 -3.20 9.04 -3.53
C CYS A 140 -2.05 8.59 -4.44
N PHE A 141 -2.29 8.48 -5.74
CA PHE A 141 -1.28 8.09 -6.73
C PHE A 141 -0.05 9.02 -6.71
N LYS A 142 -0.24 10.33 -6.56
CA LYS A 142 0.85 11.31 -6.47
C LYS A 142 1.75 11.13 -5.24
N THR A 143 1.23 10.50 -4.19
CA THR A 143 2.00 10.20 -2.97
C THR A 143 2.70 8.84 -3.02
N PHE A 144 2.51 8.07 -4.10
CA PHE A 144 3.08 6.74 -4.19
C PHE A 144 4.60 6.78 -4.35
N GLU A 145 5.29 6.04 -3.50
CA GLU A 145 6.74 5.99 -3.47
C GLU A 145 7.28 4.69 -2.85
N LEU A 146 8.52 4.36 -3.19
CA LEU A 146 9.30 3.29 -2.58
C LEU A 146 10.31 3.93 -1.63
N ILE A 147 10.28 3.54 -0.35
CA ILE A 147 11.12 4.16 0.68
C ILE A 147 12.04 3.15 1.37
N ASP A 148 13.25 3.60 1.65
CA ASP A 148 14.27 2.81 2.34
C ASP A 148 14.11 2.92 3.87
N ASP A 149 13.88 4.15 4.38
CA ASP A 149 13.61 4.42 5.81
C ASP A 149 12.15 4.84 6.01
N LEU A 150 11.32 3.99 6.62
CA LEU A 150 9.94 4.31 6.97
C LEU A 150 9.84 5.57 7.83
N PHE A 151 10.76 5.77 8.78
CA PHE A 151 10.73 6.94 9.67
C PHE A 151 11.13 8.24 8.96
N SER A 152 11.63 8.19 7.72
CA SER A 152 11.87 9.38 6.90
C SER A 152 10.58 10.12 6.54
N LYS A 153 9.41 9.46 6.62
CA LYS A 153 8.10 10.10 6.38
C LYS A 153 7.72 11.13 7.42
N VAL A 154 8.31 11.04 8.62
CA VAL A 154 8.14 12.05 9.65
C VAL A 154 9.15 13.18 9.41
N THR A 155 8.71 14.23 8.72
CA THR A 155 9.59 15.35 8.31
C THR A 155 9.97 16.25 9.47
N ILE A 156 9.12 16.36 10.49
CA ILE A 156 9.38 17.17 11.68
C ILE A 156 10.40 16.44 12.57
N LYS A 157 11.64 16.93 12.62
CA LYS A 157 12.78 16.31 13.33
C LYS A 157 12.46 15.91 14.78
N SER A 158 11.79 16.78 15.54
CA SER A 158 11.42 16.50 16.93
C SER A 158 10.42 15.33 17.04
N LYS A 159 9.42 15.28 16.16
CA LYS A 159 8.48 14.15 16.07
C LYS A 159 9.20 12.87 15.64
N LYS A 160 10.08 12.92 14.64
CA LYS A 160 10.87 11.77 14.18
C LYS A 160 11.68 11.17 15.33
N ASN A 161 12.41 12.00 16.07
CA ASN A 161 13.19 11.57 17.23
C ASN A 161 12.32 10.92 18.30
N LEU A 162 11.13 11.49 18.58
CA LEU A 162 10.20 10.94 19.56
C LEU A 162 9.66 9.57 19.12
N LEU A 163 9.30 9.40 17.85
CA LEU A 163 8.87 8.11 17.29
C LEU A 163 9.96 7.06 17.41
N VAL A 164 11.18 7.40 16.96
CA VAL A 164 12.34 6.49 16.99
C VAL A 164 12.65 6.06 18.42
N ASN A 165 12.61 6.98 19.38
CA ASN A 165 12.85 6.65 20.79
C ASN A 165 11.77 5.74 21.37
N LYS A 166 10.49 5.99 21.06
CA LYS A 166 9.40 5.11 21.49
C LYS A 166 9.46 3.74 20.85
N TYR A 167 9.81 3.67 19.57
CA TYR A 167 10.03 2.42 18.85
C TYR A 167 11.16 1.63 19.51
N LYS A 168 12.34 2.24 19.74
CA LYS A 168 13.46 1.59 20.42
C LYS A 168 13.10 1.10 21.83
N SER A 169 12.34 1.89 22.58
CA SER A 169 11.86 1.52 23.92
C SER A 169 10.91 0.32 23.89
N LEU A 170 9.99 0.29 22.92
CA LEU A 170 9.11 -0.87 22.68
C LEU A 170 9.95 -2.13 22.46
N ILE A 171 10.86 -2.11 21.47
CA ILE A 171 11.72 -3.26 21.13
C ILE A 171 12.56 -3.71 22.33
N ALA A 172 13.19 -2.77 23.06
CA ALA A 172 14.01 -3.09 24.22
C ALA A 172 13.18 -3.75 25.34
N SER A 173 11.96 -3.27 25.57
CA SER A 173 11.05 -3.85 26.56
C SER A 173 10.63 -5.27 26.18
N SER A 174 10.41 -5.53 24.88
CA SER A 174 9.89 -6.79 24.38
C SER A 174 10.77 -8.01 24.66
N LYS A 175 12.08 -7.81 24.86
CA LYS A 175 13.04 -8.86 25.24
C LYS A 175 12.71 -9.54 26.57
N LYS A 176 12.02 -8.85 27.48
CA LYS A 176 11.71 -9.34 28.83
C LYS A 176 10.24 -9.71 29.02
N LEU A 177 9.40 -9.49 28.01
CA LEU A 177 7.95 -9.59 28.12
C LEU A 177 7.43 -10.89 27.50
N ASP A 178 6.39 -11.45 28.12
CA ASP A 178 5.63 -12.54 27.53
C ASP A 178 4.83 -12.07 26.29
N GLU A 179 4.19 -13.01 25.58
CA GLU A 179 3.43 -12.69 24.37
C GLU A 179 2.21 -11.79 24.63
N LYS A 180 1.52 -11.99 25.75
CA LYS A 180 0.33 -11.22 26.13
C LYS A 180 0.68 -9.77 26.47
N GLN A 181 1.78 -9.58 27.19
CA GLN A 181 2.35 -8.26 27.51
C GLN A 181 2.84 -7.54 26.25
N ASN A 182 3.52 -8.25 25.34
CA ASN A 182 3.95 -7.68 24.07
C ASN A 182 2.77 -7.23 23.20
N THR A 183 1.70 -8.03 23.14
CA THR A 183 0.48 -7.66 22.42
C THR A 183 -0.13 -6.37 22.97
N LYS A 184 -0.23 -6.25 24.30
CA LYS A 184 -0.72 -5.02 24.94
C LYS A 184 0.16 -3.80 24.66
N ASN A 185 1.47 -3.97 24.67
CA ASN A 185 2.42 -2.89 24.36
C ASN A 185 2.33 -2.45 22.90
N LEU A 186 2.19 -3.39 21.97
CA LEU A 186 1.98 -3.09 20.55
C LEU A 186 0.68 -2.30 20.32
N VAL A 187 -0.44 -2.72 20.92
CA VAL A 187 -1.72 -1.97 20.83
C VAL A 187 -1.59 -0.57 21.42
N SER A 188 -0.84 -0.41 22.51
CA SER A 188 -0.61 0.91 23.12
C SER A 188 0.28 1.80 22.24
N PHE A 189 1.26 1.20 21.55
CA PHE A 189 2.13 1.88 20.61
C PHE A 189 1.37 2.30 19.33
N GLU A 190 0.54 1.42 18.78
CA GLU A 190 -0.36 1.72 17.65
C GLU A 190 -1.24 2.94 17.96
N LYS A 191 -1.95 2.92 19.11
CA LYS A 191 -2.76 4.05 19.58
C LYS A 191 -1.96 5.34 19.74
N TYR A 192 -0.71 5.24 20.18
CA TYR A 192 0.18 6.38 20.27
C TYR A 192 0.49 6.95 18.88
N ILE A 193 0.77 6.10 17.88
CA ILE A 193 1.06 6.57 16.52
C ILE A 193 -0.18 7.24 15.92
N ASP A 194 -1.34 6.58 15.98
CA ASP A 194 -2.61 7.11 15.45
C ASP A 194 -2.98 8.48 16.05
N LYS A 195 -2.64 8.72 17.31
CA LYS A 195 -2.91 10.02 17.96
C LYS A 195 -1.93 11.11 17.52
N ASN A 196 -0.66 10.79 17.27
CA ASN A 196 0.42 11.80 17.15
C ASN A 196 0.94 12.01 15.71
N TYR A 197 0.65 11.06 14.81
CA TYR A 197 1.16 11.00 13.42
C TYR A 197 0.00 10.85 12.42
N GLN A 198 -1.08 11.60 12.64
CA GLN A 198 -2.29 11.56 11.79
C GLN A 198 -2.03 12.00 10.35
N ASN A 199 -1.02 12.86 10.13
CA ASN A 199 -0.70 13.40 8.81
C ASN A 199 -0.03 12.35 7.91
N GLU A 200 0.71 11.42 8.51
CA GLU A 200 1.35 10.30 7.84
C GLU A 200 0.35 9.19 7.46
N GLY A 201 -0.85 9.22 8.05
CA GLY A 201 -1.99 8.38 7.68
C GLY A 201 -1.97 6.96 8.27
N LYS A 202 -3.10 6.25 8.15
CA LYS A 202 -3.26 4.91 8.72
C LYS A 202 -2.31 3.86 8.14
N TYR A 203 -1.91 4.02 6.88
CA TYR A 203 -0.95 3.09 6.27
C TYR A 203 0.42 3.17 6.95
N PHE A 204 0.86 4.39 7.30
CA PHE A 204 2.07 4.59 8.07
C PHE A 204 2.01 3.90 9.43
N THR A 205 0.91 4.06 10.18
CA THR A 205 0.72 3.35 11.45
C THR A 205 0.87 1.83 11.25
N MET A 206 0.17 1.27 10.27
CA MET A 206 0.21 -0.17 9.97
C MET A 206 1.63 -0.65 9.71
N LEU A 207 2.37 0.02 8.82
CA LEU A 207 3.75 -0.34 8.46
C LEU A 207 4.70 -0.26 9.66
N VAL A 208 4.57 0.77 10.51
CA VAL A 208 5.43 0.91 11.69
C VAL A 208 5.15 -0.21 12.71
N VAL A 209 3.89 -0.56 12.91
CA VAL A 209 3.48 -1.65 13.81
C VAL A 209 3.90 -3.01 13.26
N GLU A 210 3.76 -3.25 11.96
CA GLU A 210 4.25 -4.47 11.29
C GLU A 210 5.76 -4.63 11.42
N LYS A 211 6.52 -3.55 11.21
CA LYS A 211 7.96 -3.53 11.41
C LYS A 211 8.32 -3.89 12.86
N ALA A 212 7.63 -3.31 13.85
CA ALA A 212 7.83 -3.64 15.26
C ALA A 212 7.49 -5.10 15.57
N LEU A 213 6.37 -5.61 15.07
CA LEU A 213 5.93 -6.98 15.27
C LEU A 213 6.95 -7.99 14.70
N LYS A 214 7.49 -7.73 13.51
CA LYS A 214 8.53 -8.56 12.89
C LYS A 214 9.78 -8.62 13.76
N GLU A 215 10.28 -7.45 14.18
CA GLU A 215 11.48 -7.37 15.02
C GLU A 215 11.29 -8.05 16.38
N ILE A 216 10.12 -7.89 17.01
CA ILE A 216 9.79 -8.59 18.26
C ILE A 216 9.75 -10.11 18.08
N LYS A 217 9.23 -10.61 16.96
CA LYS A 217 9.21 -12.05 16.65
C LYS A 217 10.62 -12.59 16.43
N ASP A 218 11.46 -11.85 15.73
CA ASP A 218 12.83 -12.26 15.45
C ASP A 218 13.72 -12.24 16.71
N LEU A 219 13.41 -11.40 17.71
CA LEU A 219 14.05 -11.45 19.04
C LEU A 219 13.72 -12.70 19.86
N LYS A 220 12.69 -13.47 19.48
CA LYS A 220 12.21 -14.65 20.21
C LYS A 220 12.51 -15.98 19.51
N LYS A 221 13.08 -15.94 18.32
CA LYS A 221 13.65 -17.11 17.64
C LYS A 221 15.06 -17.36 18.15
#